data_AF-A0A1B6ENI7-F1
#
_entry.id   AF-A0A1B6ENI7-F1
#
_cell.length_a   1.000
_cell.length_b   1.000
_cell.length_c   1.000
_cell.angle_alpha   90.00
_cell.angle_beta   90.00
_cell.angle_gamma   90.00
#
_symmetry.space_group_name_H-M   'P 1'
#
loop_
_entity.id
_entity.type
_entity.pdbx_description
1 polymer ?
#
loop_
_entity_poly.entity_id
_entity_poly.type
_entity_poly.pdbx_seq_one_letter_code
_entity_poly.pdbx_strand_id
1 'polypeptide(L)'
;DTGYMLGVDYMNPLETDADRRMSKLMVNMWVNFAKTGKPKFGDAAWTPVSPTTGLTGTLDFLHIAAPDNAKPETSADLGHRAFWDTLPFNEPANLYVAHQHTEL
;
A
#
# COMPACT_ATOMS: atom_id res chain seq x y z
N ASP A 1 5.58 -8.73 6.23
CA ASP A 1 5.13 -8.58 4.83
C ASP A 1 6.12 -9.21 3.85
N THR A 2 7.43 -8.90 3.95
CA THR A 2 8.50 -9.45 3.10
C THR A 2 8.53 -10.98 3.06
N GLY A 3 8.29 -11.63 4.20
CA GLY A 3 8.19 -13.10 4.29
C GLY A 3 7.08 -13.72 3.43
N TYR A 4 6.03 -12.98 3.05
CA TYR A 4 4.98 -13.49 2.16
C TYR A 4 5.29 -13.32 0.67
N MET A 5 6.32 -12.55 0.34
CA MET A 5 6.72 -12.25 -1.04
C MET A 5 8.00 -12.98 -1.42
N LEU A 6 8.92 -13.13 -0.47
CA LEU A 6 10.24 -13.72 -0.66
C LEU A 6 10.35 -14.99 0.16
N GLY A 7 10.84 -16.07 -0.46
CA GLY A 7 11.27 -17.25 0.28
C GLY A 7 12.52 -16.91 1.09
N VAL A 8 12.43 -16.92 2.41
CA VAL A 8 13.53 -16.61 3.33
C VAL A 8 13.76 -17.79 4.26
N ASP A 9 15.03 -18.12 4.55
CA ASP A 9 15.37 -19.31 5.35
C ASP A 9 14.95 -19.21 6.83
N TYR A 10 14.66 -17.99 7.32
CA TYR A 10 14.34 -17.72 8.73
C TYR A 10 12.83 -17.62 9.04
N MET A 11 11.97 -17.62 8.02
CA MET A 11 10.51 -17.64 8.15
C MET A 11 9.92 -18.50 7.06
N ASN A 12 9.16 -19.53 7.43
CA ASN A 12 8.45 -20.35 6.47
C ASN A 12 6.98 -19.90 6.36
N PRO A 13 6.64 -18.98 5.45
CA PRO A 13 5.26 -18.51 5.22
C PRO A 13 4.35 -19.60 4.61
N LEU A 14 4.83 -20.85 4.50
CA LEU A 14 4.06 -21.99 3.98
C LEU A 14 3.68 -22.96 5.10
N GLU A 15 3.96 -22.64 6.36
CA GLU A 15 3.63 -23.45 7.53
C GLU A 15 2.12 -23.66 7.69
N THR A 16 1.33 -22.59 7.56
CA THR A 16 -0.13 -22.71 7.61
C THR A 16 -0.78 -22.46 6.25
N ASP A 17 -1.98 -23.00 6.07
CA ASP A 17 -2.77 -22.72 4.86
C ASP A 17 -3.17 -21.26 4.75
N ALA A 18 -3.34 -20.56 5.88
CA ALA A 18 -3.59 -19.12 5.89
C ALA A 18 -2.39 -18.35 5.34
N ASP A 19 -1.18 -18.70 5.79
CA ASP A 19 0.07 -18.05 5.35
C ASP A 19 0.36 -18.30 3.87
N ARG A 20 0.08 -19.52 3.40
CA ARG A 20 0.18 -19.86 1.97
C ARG A 20 -0.82 -19.07 1.12
N ARG A 21 -2.04 -18.86 1.62
CA ARG A 21 -3.03 -18.00 0.94
C ARG A 21 -2.58 -16.54 0.93
N MET A 22 -2.06 -16.03 2.04
CA MET A 22 -1.52 -14.67 2.12
C MET A 22 -0.41 -14.45 1.09
N SER A 23 0.55 -15.38 1.03
CA SER A 23 1.66 -15.33 0.07
C SER A 23 1.18 -15.23 -1.37
N LYS A 24 0.21 -16.09 -1.74
CA LYS A 24 -0.39 -16.08 -3.09
C LYS A 24 -1.08 -14.76 -3.40
N LEU A 25 -1.84 -14.21 -2.45
CA LEU A 25 -2.53 -12.92 -2.63
C LEU A 25 -1.54 -11.76 -2.80
N MET A 26 -0.49 -11.71 -1.96
CA MET A 26 0.53 -10.67 -2.02
C MET A 26 1.32 -10.71 -3.34
N VAL A 27 1.77 -11.90 -3.77
CA VAL A 27 2.47 -12.05 -5.05
C VAL A 27 1.57 -11.66 -6.22
N ASN A 28 0.31 -12.12 -6.22
CA ASN A 28 -0.64 -11.77 -7.29
C ASN A 28 -0.91 -10.27 -7.34
N MET A 29 -1.00 -9.59 -6.20
CA MET A 29 -1.19 -8.16 -6.12
C MET A 29 -0.06 -7.40 -6.82
N TRP A 30 1.20 -7.74 -6.51
CA TRP A 30 2.37 -7.14 -7.13
C TRP A 30 2.50 -7.46 -8.61
N VAL A 31 2.23 -8.71 -9.01
CA VAL A 31 2.24 -9.12 -10.43
C VAL A 31 1.17 -8.37 -11.21
N ASN A 32 -0.04 -8.22 -10.67
CA ASN A 32 -1.12 -7.49 -11.34
C ASN A 32 -0.79 -6.01 -11.48
N PHE A 33 -0.20 -5.40 -10.45
CA PHE A 33 0.29 -4.03 -10.52
C PHE A 33 1.36 -3.86 -11.60
N ALA A 34 2.37 -4.73 -11.63
CA ALA A 34 3.43 -4.66 -12.64
C ALA A 34 2.90 -4.82 -14.08
N LYS A 35 1.83 -5.59 -14.27
CA LYS A 35 1.22 -5.82 -15.59
C LYS A 35 0.23 -4.73 -16.03
N THR A 36 -0.49 -4.12 -15.10
CA THR A 36 -1.67 -3.29 -15.42
C THR A 36 -1.66 -1.91 -14.81
N GLY A 37 -0.68 -1.62 -13.95
CA GLY A 37 -0.65 -0.42 -13.10
C GLY A 37 -1.71 -0.41 -11.99
N LYS A 38 -2.51 -1.48 -11.84
CA LYS A 38 -3.59 -1.57 -10.85
C LYS A 38 -3.37 -2.77 -9.93
N PRO A 39 -3.10 -2.57 -8.64
CA PRO A 39 -2.97 -3.69 -7.72
C PRO A 39 -4.34 -4.34 -7.48
N LYS A 40 -4.36 -5.66 -7.29
CA LYS A 40 -5.57 -6.40 -6.94
C LYS A 40 -5.28 -7.37 -5.80
N PHE A 41 -6.02 -7.25 -4.70
CA PHE A 41 -5.90 -8.13 -3.55
C PHE A 41 -7.22 -8.83 -3.28
N GLY A 42 -7.35 -10.09 -3.71
CA GLY A 42 -8.61 -10.83 -3.63
C GLY A 42 -9.74 -10.07 -4.33
N ASP A 43 -10.86 -9.89 -3.62
CA ASP A 43 -12.03 -9.11 -4.06
C ASP A 43 -12.09 -7.71 -3.42
N ALA A 44 -11.03 -7.28 -2.71
CA ALA A 44 -11.02 -5.99 -2.05
C ALA A 44 -11.02 -4.84 -3.08
N ALA A 45 -11.93 -3.87 -2.86
CA ALA A 45 -12.01 -2.67 -3.68
C ALA A 45 -10.93 -1.66 -3.24
N TRP A 46 -9.75 -1.73 -3.87
CA TRP A 46 -8.67 -0.78 -3.62
C TRP A 46 -8.69 0.35 -4.66
N THR A 47 -9.12 1.54 -4.23
CA THR A 47 -9.15 2.74 -5.08
C THR A 47 -7.85 3.55 -4.96
N PRO A 48 -7.37 4.18 -6.05
CA PRO A 48 -6.25 5.11 -5.98
C PRO A 48 -6.56 6.31 -5.09
N VAL A 49 -5.55 6.78 -4.35
CA VAL A 49 -5.66 7.99 -3.52
C VAL A 49 -5.70 9.22 -4.43
N SER A 50 -6.63 10.14 -4.18
CA SER A 50 -6.67 11.42 -4.89
C SER A 50 -5.47 12.30 -4.50
N PRO A 51 -4.79 12.96 -5.46
CA PRO A 51 -3.72 13.91 -5.17
C PRO A 51 -4.13 15.04 -4.22
N THR A 52 -5.40 15.46 -4.27
CA THR A 52 -5.92 16.51 -3.39
C THR A 52 -6.17 16.00 -1.97
N THR A 53 -6.66 14.77 -1.83
CA THR A 53 -6.99 14.16 -0.52
C THR A 53 -5.74 13.86 0.29
N GLY A 54 -4.64 13.45 -0.37
CA GLY A 54 -3.34 13.26 0.29
C GLY A 54 -2.75 14.55 0.90
N LEU A 55 -3.13 15.71 0.36
CA LEU A 55 -2.75 17.03 0.85
C LEU A 55 -3.69 17.54 1.96
N THR A 56 -4.95 17.11 2.00
CA THR A 56 -5.97 17.57 2.98
C THR A 56 -6.02 16.75 4.27
N GLY A 57 -5.18 15.72 4.41
CA GLY A 57 -4.86 15.09 5.69
C GLY A 57 -5.43 13.69 5.93
N THR A 58 -6.53 13.30 5.27
CA THR A 58 -7.08 11.93 5.38
C THR A 58 -6.52 11.04 4.28
N LEU A 59 -5.90 9.91 4.64
CA LEU A 59 -5.37 8.93 3.70
C LEU A 59 -6.29 7.71 3.63
N ASP A 60 -6.74 7.37 2.43
CA ASP A 60 -7.43 6.11 2.13
C ASP A 60 -6.40 5.03 1.81
N PHE A 61 -6.49 3.87 2.47
CA PHE A 61 -5.57 2.75 2.26
C PHE A 61 -6.30 1.42 2.37
N LEU A 62 -5.67 0.37 1.83
CA LEU A 62 -6.16 -0.99 2.02
C LEU A 62 -5.49 -1.60 3.26
N HIS A 63 -6.26 -1.85 4.31
CA HIS A 63 -5.78 -2.56 5.49
C HIS A 63 -5.87 -4.07 5.25
N ILE A 64 -4.72 -4.74 5.17
CA ILE A 64 -4.60 -6.20 5.00
C ILE A 64 -4.21 -6.82 6.33
N ALA A 65 -5.18 -7.36 7.07
CA ALA A 65 -4.95 -8.01 8.36
C ALA A 65 -4.78 -9.53 8.22
N ALA A 66 -5.48 -10.15 7.27
CA ALA A 66 -5.42 -11.59 6.98
C ALA A 66 -5.85 -11.86 5.51
N PRO A 67 -5.66 -13.08 4.96
CA PRO A 67 -6.04 -13.41 3.58
C PRO A 67 -7.50 -13.11 3.23
N ASP A 68 -8.38 -13.28 4.20
CA ASP A 68 -9.84 -13.09 4.14
C ASP A 68 -10.29 -11.78 4.80
N ASN A 69 -9.36 -11.00 5.36
CA ASN A 69 -9.62 -9.73 6.01
C ASN A 69 -8.72 -8.64 5.42
N ALA A 70 -9.13 -8.18 4.23
CA ALA A 70 -8.57 -7.01 3.59
C ALA A 70 -9.70 -6.03 3.27
N LYS A 71 -9.64 -4.82 3.82
CA LYS A 71 -10.71 -3.82 3.67
C LYS A 71 -10.15 -2.40 3.54
N PRO A 72 -10.83 -1.53 2.77
CA PRO A 72 -10.48 -0.12 2.73
C PRO A 72 -10.70 0.53 4.09
N GLU A 73 -9.74 1.34 4.52
CA GLU A 73 -9.82 2.17 5.72
C GLU A 73 -9.30 3.58 5.41
N THR A 74 -9.70 4.54 6.22
CA THR A 74 -9.27 5.94 6.11
C THR A 74 -8.73 6.39 7.46
N SER A 75 -7.61 7.10 7.46
CA SER A 75 -7.05 7.69 8.69
C SER A 75 -6.44 9.06 8.42
N ALA A 76 -6.64 9.99 9.36
CA ALA A 76 -6.00 11.29 9.35
C ALA A 76 -4.59 11.28 9.98
N ASP A 77 -4.27 10.24 10.76
CA ASP A 77 -3.04 10.15 11.55
C ASP A 77 -2.35 8.79 11.37
N LEU A 78 -2.40 8.24 10.16
CA LEU A 78 -1.70 6.99 9.86
C LEU A 78 -0.19 7.17 10.09
N GLY A 79 0.39 6.35 10.95
CA GLY A 79 1.82 6.42 11.28
C GLY A 79 2.20 7.64 12.14
N HIS A 80 1.25 8.23 12.87
CA HIS A 80 1.46 9.42 13.70
C HIS A 80 1.90 10.65 12.90
N ARG A 81 1.30 10.84 11.72
CA ARG A 81 1.53 12.00 10.85
C ARG A 81 1.47 13.33 11.61
N ALA A 82 0.48 13.51 12.48
CA ALA A 82 0.32 14.74 13.25
C ALA A 82 1.54 15.05 14.11
N PHE A 83 2.21 14.03 14.67
CA PHE A 83 3.46 14.20 15.39
C PHE A 83 4.60 14.62 14.44
N TRP A 84 4.78 13.93 13.33
CA TRP A 84 5.85 14.23 12.36
C TRP A 84 5.70 15.63 11.74
N ASP A 85 4.47 16.09 11.50
CA ASP A 85 4.16 17.43 10.99
C ASP A 85 4.53 18.55 12.00
N THR A 86 4.70 18.24 13.30
CA THR A 86 5.14 19.24 14.31
C THR A 86 6.63 19.52 14.28
N LEU A 87 7.42 18.67 13.64
CA LEU A 87 8.86 18.78 13.67
C LEU A 87 9.31 19.98 12.82
N PRO A 88 10.30 20.76 13.27
CA PRO A 88 10.72 21.99 12.59
C PRO A 88 11.64 21.68 11.40
N PHE A 89 11.27 20.71 10.57
CA PHE A 89 11.98 20.38 9.35
C PHE A 89 11.52 21.31 8.23
N ASN A 90 12.47 22.02 7.62
CA ASN A 90 12.23 22.78 6.40
C ASN A 90 12.45 21.85 5.19
N GLU A 91 11.50 20.95 4.96
CA GLU A 91 11.54 20.10 3.77
C GLU A 91 11.15 20.93 2.53
N PRO A 92 11.90 20.85 1.42
CA PRO A 92 11.46 21.46 0.18
C PRO A 92 10.12 20.81 -0.21
N ALA A 93 9.05 21.62 -0.24
CA ALA A 93 7.76 21.15 -0.70
C ALA A 93 7.93 20.58 -2.10
N ASN A 94 7.65 19.28 -2.27
CA ASN A 94 7.53 18.66 -3.58
C ASN A 94 6.34 19.31 -4.29
N LEU A 95 6.58 20.44 -4.94
CA LEU A 95 5.67 21.05 -5.89
C LEU A 95 5.61 20.07 -7.07
N TYR A 96 4.71 19.09 -7.00
CA TYR A 96 4.32 18.30 -8.16
C TYR A 96 3.71 19.26 -9.18
N VAL A 97 4.56 19.91 -9.97
CA VAL A 97 4.18 20.55 -11.22
C VAL A 97 3.75 19.41 -12.12
N ALA A 98 2.48 19.42 -12.52
CA ALA A 98 1.89 18.44 -13.42
C ALA A 98 2.59 18.48 -14.79
N HIS A 99 3.77 17.88 -14.89
CA HIS A 99 4.35 17.54 -16.17
C HIS A 99 3.59 16.31 -16.67
N GLN A 100 2.79 16.54 -17.71
CA GLN A 100 2.16 15.50 -18.51
C GLN A 100 3.23 14.47 -18.88
N HIS A 101 3.09 13.26 -18.35
CA HIS A 101 3.90 12.12 -18.72
C HIS A 101 3.61 11.83 -20.20
N THR A 102 4.50 12.26 -21.09
CA THR A 102 4.51 11.82 -22.48
C THR A 102 5.55 10.72 -22.54
N GLU A 103 5.11 9.46 -22.53
CA GLU A 103 6.00 8.34 -22.82
C GLU A 103 6.21 8.27 -24.33
N LEU A 104 7.48 8.16 -24.73
CA LEU A 104 7.93 7.79 -26.08
C LEU A 104 7.90 6.27 -26.24
#